data_AF-A0A023AWE7-F1
#
_entry.id   AF-A0A023AWE7-F1
#
_cell.length_a   1.000
_cell.length_b   1.000
_cell.length_c   1.000
_cell.angle_alpha   90.00
_cell.angle_beta   90.00
_cell.angle_gamma   90.00
#
_symmetry.space_group_name_H-M   'P 1'
#
loop_
_entity.id
_entity.type
_entity.pdbx_description
1 polymer ?
#
loop_
_entity_poly.entity_id
_entity_poly.type
_entity_poly.pdbx_seq_one_letter_code
_entity_poly.pdbx_strand_id
1 'polypeptide(L)'
;MEMCPTTGRIHYQGFIYFTNPRSFDQVRREFGGLTHVEVCRDIAAAIKYCKKEETRVGTPVEAGTVPECAREPNWWQSLSIAQLWEEEPTWMLKHHGAVTAYNKQLKKVTFARPKPEVIVLWGPPGTGKSHTARAVSDDYYVKPAGPWWDGYFGQELVIFDDFYGSEKFCDMLRWLSENPIKVPIKGSMTDLLATKL
;
A
#
# COMPACT_ATOMS: atom_id res chain seq x y z
N MET A 1 -8.07 -11.03 34.09
CA MET A 1 -7.90 -10.75 35.54
C MET A 1 -6.42 -10.95 35.86
N GLU A 2 -5.94 -10.31 36.90
CA GLU A 2 -4.55 -10.39 37.34
C GLU A 2 -4.49 -10.65 38.85
N MET A 3 -3.50 -11.42 39.30
CA MET A 3 -3.23 -11.63 40.72
C MET A 3 -2.15 -10.66 41.20
N CYS A 4 -2.44 -9.89 42.25
CA CYS A 4 -1.45 -8.99 42.84
C CYS A 4 -0.27 -9.79 43.43
N PRO A 5 0.98 -9.55 43.01
CA PRO A 5 2.15 -10.36 43.43
C PRO A 5 2.38 -10.35 44.94
N THR A 6 2.08 -9.24 45.61
CA THR A 6 2.35 -9.02 47.04
C THR A 6 1.17 -9.36 47.95
N THR A 7 -0.07 -9.26 47.47
CA THR A 7 -1.27 -9.45 48.32
C THR A 7 -2.11 -10.67 47.95
N GLY A 8 -1.83 -11.31 46.81
CA GLY A 8 -2.59 -12.47 46.31
C GLY A 8 -4.04 -12.14 45.89
N ARG A 9 -4.46 -10.87 45.96
CA ARG A 9 -5.82 -10.44 45.57
C ARG A 9 -5.99 -10.46 44.06
N ILE A 10 -7.08 -11.08 43.61
CA ILE A 10 -7.49 -11.08 42.21
C ILE A 10 -8.20 -9.75 41.91
N HIS A 11 -7.78 -9.07 40.85
CA HIS A 11 -8.41 -7.85 40.37
C HIS A 11 -8.48 -7.82 38.84
N TYR A 12 -9.28 -6.89 38.31
CA TYR A 12 -9.28 -6.58 36.89
C TYR A 12 -8.28 -5.45 36.64
N GLN A 13 -7.19 -5.77 35.94
CA GLN A 13 -6.30 -4.78 35.35
C GLN A 13 -6.73 -4.58 33.89
N GLY A 14 -6.82 -3.32 33.45
CA GLY A 14 -7.27 -3.01 32.10
C GLY A 14 -6.89 -1.61 31.66
N PHE A 15 -6.87 -1.43 30.35
CA PHE A 15 -6.67 -0.14 29.69
C PHE A 15 -7.94 0.22 28.91
N ILE A 16 -8.36 1.48 29.01
CA ILE A 16 -9.57 1.98 28.33
C ILE A 16 -9.20 3.26 27.61
N TYR A 17 -9.53 3.30 26.31
CA TYR A 17 -9.36 4.48 25.47
C TYR A 17 -10.72 4.98 25.01
N PHE A 18 -10.98 6.26 25.21
CA PHE A 18 -12.22 6.91 24.78
C PHE A 18 -11.96 7.73 23.51
N THR A 19 -12.88 7.65 22.54
CA THR A 19 -12.82 8.43 21.29
C THR A 19 -12.94 9.94 21.52
N ASN A 20 -13.66 10.34 22.57
CA ASN A 20 -13.84 11.73 22.98
C ASN A 20 -13.22 11.97 24.36
N PRO A 21 -12.65 13.17 24.63
CA PRO A 21 -12.15 13.52 25.95
C PRO A 21 -13.22 13.37 27.04
N ARG A 22 -12.84 12.80 28.18
CA ARG A 22 -13.68 12.62 29.37
C ARG A 22 -12.98 13.18 30.60
N SER A 23 -13.74 13.66 31.58
CA SER A 23 -13.16 14.10 32.85
C SER A 23 -12.83 12.90 33.75
N PHE A 24 -11.78 13.02 34.55
CA PHE A 24 -11.33 11.96 35.45
C PHE A 24 -12.42 11.52 36.44
N ASP A 25 -13.16 12.49 37.01
CA ASP A 25 -14.23 12.22 37.98
C ASP A 25 -15.42 11.50 37.34
N GLN A 26 -15.74 11.80 36.07
CA GLN A 26 -16.78 11.09 35.35
C GLN A 26 -16.41 9.62 35.17
N VAL A 27 -15.19 9.37 34.69
CA VAL A 27 -14.69 8.01 34.48
C VAL A 27 -14.70 7.23 35.80
N ARG A 28 -14.16 7.81 36.88
CA ARG A 28 -14.15 7.15 38.21
C ARG A 28 -15.55 6.79 38.70
N ARG A 29 -16.55 7.65 38.46
CA ARG A 29 -17.96 7.39 38.82
C ARG A 29 -18.57 6.26 37.99
N GLU A 30 -18.31 6.22 36.69
CA GLU A 30 -18.80 5.16 35.80
C GLU A 30 -18.26 3.77 36.21
N PHE A 31 -17.03 3.72 36.75
CA PHE A 31 -16.42 2.49 37.30
C PHE A 31 -16.74 2.24 38.78
N GLY A 32 -17.82 2.81 39.32
CA GLY A 32 -18.31 2.52 40.67
C GLY A 32 -17.51 3.16 41.82
N GLY A 33 -16.63 4.12 41.54
CA GLY A 33 -15.97 4.99 42.54
C GLY A 33 -14.82 4.38 43.35
N LEU A 34 -14.81 3.05 43.51
CA LEU A 34 -13.81 2.28 44.28
C LEU A 34 -12.65 1.74 43.42
N THR A 35 -12.75 1.87 42.09
CA THR A 35 -11.73 1.41 41.16
C THR A 35 -10.54 2.37 41.14
N HIS A 36 -9.31 1.83 41.20
CA HIS A 36 -8.09 2.61 41.03
C HIS A 36 -7.93 2.96 39.55
N VAL A 37 -7.96 4.25 39.21
CA VAL A 37 -7.85 4.75 37.84
C VAL A 37 -6.76 5.81 37.80
N GLU A 38 -5.90 5.74 36.80
CA GLU A 38 -4.84 6.73 36.55
C GLU A 38 -4.86 7.18 35.09
N VAL A 39 -4.41 8.42 34.84
CA VAL A 39 -4.26 8.91 33.47
C VAL A 39 -3.07 8.22 32.81
N CYS A 40 -3.34 7.53 31.70
CA CYS A 40 -2.31 6.85 30.94
C CYS A 40 -1.38 7.86 30.25
N ARG A 41 -0.06 7.73 30.48
CA ARG A 41 0.97 8.55 29.82
C ARG A 41 1.52 7.90 28.55
N ASP A 42 1.63 6.58 28.55
CA ASP A 42 2.13 5.79 27.43
C ASP A 42 1.15 4.65 27.13
N ILE A 43 0.39 4.82 26.05
CA ILE A 43 -0.67 3.90 25.64
C ILE A 43 -0.08 2.56 25.19
N ALA A 44 1.03 2.57 24.44
CA ALA A 44 1.65 1.35 23.94
C ALA A 44 2.19 0.50 25.11
N ALA A 45 2.84 1.15 26.09
CA ALA A 45 3.29 0.48 27.30
C ALA A 45 2.11 -0.06 28.14
N ALA A 46 1.01 0.69 28.25
CA ALA A 46 -0.18 0.25 28.99
C ALA A 46 -0.85 -0.98 28.35
N ILE A 47 -0.98 -1.00 27.03
CA ILE A 47 -1.51 -2.17 26.29
C ILE A 47 -0.59 -3.38 26.50
N LYS A 48 0.73 -3.20 26.35
CA LYS A 48 1.71 -4.26 26.59
C LYS A 48 1.65 -4.80 28.02
N TYR A 49 1.48 -3.91 29.01
CA TYR A 49 1.33 -4.28 30.41
C TYR A 49 0.09 -5.13 30.65
N CYS A 50 -1.07 -4.74 30.09
CA CYS A 50 -2.31 -5.50 30.21
C CYS A 50 -2.26 -6.88 29.53
N LYS A 51 -1.31 -7.10 28.60
CA LYS A 51 -1.10 -8.36 27.88
C LYS A 51 -0.06 -9.28 28.52
N LYS A 52 0.56 -8.91 29.64
CA LYS A 52 1.53 -9.78 30.32
C LYS A 52 0.88 -11.08 30.79
N GLU A 53 1.53 -12.20 30.49
CA GLU A 53 1.02 -13.54 30.83
C GLU A 53 1.38 -13.98 32.26
N GLU A 54 2.47 -13.45 32.81
CA GLU A 54 3.11 -13.91 34.05
C GLU A 54 2.20 -13.82 35.29
N THR A 55 1.29 -12.84 35.32
CA THR A 55 0.38 -12.56 36.43
C THR A 55 -1.09 -12.80 36.06
N ARG A 56 -1.35 -13.29 34.84
CA ARG A 56 -2.68 -13.37 34.25
C ARG A 56 -3.46 -14.56 34.80
N VAL A 57 -4.66 -14.27 35.30
CA VAL A 57 -5.68 -15.27 35.63
C VAL A 57 -6.83 -15.12 34.63
N GLY A 58 -7.04 -16.13 33.79
CA GLY A 58 -8.12 -16.20 32.80
C GLY A 58 -7.84 -15.54 31.45
N THR A 59 -8.90 -15.35 30.66
CA THR A 59 -8.85 -14.86 29.27
C THR A 59 -8.92 -13.32 29.23
N PRO A 60 -8.09 -12.64 28.43
CA PRO A 60 -8.16 -11.21 28.23
C PRO A 60 -9.38 -10.88 27.39
N VAL A 61 -10.06 -9.79 27.74
CA VAL A 61 -11.17 -9.26 26.97
C VAL A 61 -10.64 -8.05 26.21
N GLU A 62 -10.54 -8.17 24.89
CA GLU A 62 -10.20 -7.07 24.00
C GLU A 62 -11.46 -6.66 23.25
N ALA A 63 -11.84 -5.38 23.34
CA ALA A 63 -13.01 -4.83 22.68
C ALA A 63 -12.69 -3.44 22.13
N GLY A 64 -13.08 -3.19 20.88
CA GLY A 64 -12.85 -1.93 20.18
C GLY A 64 -11.60 -1.94 19.29
N THR A 65 -11.31 -0.77 18.72
CA THR A 65 -10.20 -0.57 17.79
C THR A 65 -9.01 0.05 18.52
N VAL A 66 -7.80 -0.45 18.26
CA VAL A 66 -6.58 0.13 18.81
C VAL A 66 -6.44 1.57 18.27
N PRO A 67 -6.27 2.58 19.14
CA PRO A 67 -6.20 3.96 18.71
C PRO A 67 -4.94 4.20 17.87
N GLU A 68 -5.01 5.12 16.91
CA GLU A 68 -3.91 5.41 15.98
C GLU A 68 -2.62 5.81 16.72
N CYS A 69 -2.72 6.48 17.86
CA CYS A 69 -1.59 6.87 18.71
C CYS A 69 -0.90 5.70 19.44
N ALA A 70 -1.50 4.50 19.45
CA ALA A 70 -0.88 3.30 20.00
C ALA A 70 -0.09 2.51 18.95
N ARG A 71 -0.17 2.89 17.67
CA ARG A 71 0.63 2.27 16.61
C ARG A 71 2.09 2.71 16.74
N GLU A 72 3.00 1.84 16.32
CA GLU A 72 4.41 2.20 16.30
C GLU A 72 4.65 3.41 15.38
N PRO A 73 5.56 4.33 15.74
CA PRO A 73 5.95 5.41 14.85
C PRO A 73 6.37 4.86 13.49
N ASN A 74 5.86 5.44 12.40
CA ASN A 74 6.20 5.02 11.04
C ASN A 74 5.84 3.56 10.68
N TRP A 75 4.92 2.92 11.39
CA TRP A 75 4.46 1.55 11.11
C TRP A 75 4.11 1.31 9.63
N TRP A 76 3.58 2.33 8.94
CA TRP A 76 3.16 2.26 7.54
C TRP A 76 4.34 2.12 6.55
N GLN A 77 5.58 2.40 6.97
CA GLN A 77 6.76 2.32 6.10
C GLN A 77 7.17 0.87 5.79
N SER A 78 6.71 -0.11 6.57
CA SER A 78 6.96 -1.53 6.32
C SER A 78 6.00 -2.15 5.30
N LEU A 79 4.95 -1.43 4.91
CA LEU A 79 3.92 -1.89 3.98
C LEU A 79 4.11 -1.26 2.60
N SER A 80 3.76 -2.00 1.55
CA SER A 80 3.66 -1.45 0.21
C SER A 80 2.44 -0.51 0.08
N ILE A 81 2.45 0.39 -0.91
CA ILE A 81 1.31 1.28 -1.17
C ILE A 81 0.03 0.48 -1.45
N ALA A 82 0.13 -0.66 -2.15
CA ALA A 82 -1.01 -1.53 -2.42
C ALA A 82 -1.57 -2.14 -1.12
N GLN A 83 -0.70 -2.70 -0.27
CA GLN A 83 -1.09 -3.23 1.04
C GLN A 83 -1.73 -2.16 1.92
N LEU A 84 -1.22 -0.93 1.91
CA LEU A 84 -1.83 0.17 2.66
C LEU A 84 -3.26 0.49 2.19
N TRP A 85 -3.56 0.35 0.90
CA TRP A 85 -4.92 0.54 0.38
C TRP A 85 -5.85 -0.62 0.72
N GLU A 86 -5.34 -1.85 0.76
CA GLU A 86 -6.11 -3.05 1.10
C GLU A 86 -6.38 -3.14 2.61
N GLU A 87 -5.35 -2.96 3.43
CA GLU A 87 -5.40 -3.13 4.87
C GLU A 87 -5.96 -1.88 5.58
N GLU A 88 -5.65 -0.67 5.07
CA GLU A 88 -5.88 0.59 5.77
C GLU A 88 -6.46 1.72 4.86
N PRO A 89 -7.57 1.47 4.14
CA PRO A 89 -8.09 2.40 3.14
C PRO A 89 -8.48 3.76 3.73
N THR A 90 -9.08 3.79 4.92
CA THR A 90 -9.49 5.04 5.59
C THR A 90 -8.30 5.89 6.03
N TRP A 91 -7.18 5.26 6.39
CA TRP A 91 -5.95 5.96 6.73
C TRP A 91 -5.27 6.51 5.46
N MET A 92 -5.24 5.71 4.39
CA MET A 92 -4.70 6.11 3.10
C MET A 92 -5.44 7.30 2.49
N LEU A 93 -6.77 7.35 2.58
CA LEU A 93 -7.55 8.50 2.10
C LEU A 93 -7.11 9.84 2.73
N LYS A 94 -6.67 9.81 4.00
CA LYS A 94 -6.18 11.01 4.70
C LYS A 94 -4.71 11.33 4.42
N HIS A 95 -3.89 10.29 4.25
CA HIS A 95 -2.42 10.41 4.23
C HIS A 95 -1.76 10.13 2.87
N HIS A 96 -2.55 9.89 1.81
CA HIS A 96 -2.06 9.49 0.49
C HIS A 96 -0.92 10.40 -0.04
N GLY A 97 -1.03 11.71 0.20
CA GLY A 97 -0.09 12.70 -0.33
C GLY A 97 1.27 12.59 0.34
N ALA A 98 1.29 12.42 1.66
CA ALA A 98 2.51 12.24 2.44
C ALA A 98 3.20 10.91 2.11
N VAL A 99 2.43 9.81 2.02
CA VAL A 99 2.94 8.49 1.64
C VAL A 99 3.54 8.53 0.23
N THR A 100 2.86 9.18 -0.71
CA THR A 100 3.33 9.32 -2.11
C THR A 100 4.61 10.16 -2.18
N ALA A 101 4.66 11.29 -1.46
CA ALA A 101 5.84 12.16 -1.41
C ALA A 101 7.05 11.45 -0.79
N TYR A 102 6.85 10.74 0.32
CA TYR A 102 7.89 9.94 0.98
C TYR A 102 8.43 8.84 0.07
N ASN A 103 7.54 8.05 -0.55
CA ASN A 103 7.94 7.02 -1.50
C ASN A 103 8.68 7.62 -2.71
N LYS A 104 8.25 8.78 -3.20
CA LYS A 104 8.94 9.48 -4.30
C LYS A 104 10.37 9.88 -3.92
N GLN A 105 10.60 10.31 -2.68
CA GLN A 105 11.94 10.68 -2.20
C GLN A 105 12.83 9.46 -1.92
N LEU A 106 12.25 8.33 -1.50
CA LEU A 106 12.99 7.09 -1.26
C LEU A 106 13.23 6.23 -2.50
N LYS A 107 12.53 6.49 -3.61
CA LYS A 107 12.65 5.70 -4.84
C LYS A 107 14.07 5.77 -5.42
N LYS A 108 14.91 4.82 -5.02
CA LYS A 108 15.84 4.15 -5.92
C LYS A 108 14.98 3.43 -6.97
N VAL A 109 15.28 3.61 -8.24
CA VAL A 109 14.63 2.82 -9.31
C VAL A 109 15.06 1.38 -9.10
N THR A 110 14.20 0.54 -8.53
CA THR A 110 14.54 -0.82 -8.08
C THR A 110 13.89 -1.94 -8.89
N PHE A 111 13.01 -1.64 -9.84
CA PHE A 111 12.51 -2.71 -10.71
C PHE A 111 13.51 -2.94 -11.83
N ALA A 112 14.06 -4.15 -11.91
CA ALA A 112 14.79 -4.59 -13.09
C ALA A 112 13.75 -4.97 -14.14
N ARG A 113 13.75 -4.30 -15.29
CA ARG A 113 12.89 -4.70 -16.41
C ARG A 113 13.62 -5.81 -17.17
N PRO A 114 13.04 -7.01 -17.36
CA PRO A 114 13.65 -7.99 -18.24
C PRO A 114 13.72 -7.39 -19.65
N LYS A 115 14.77 -7.71 -20.41
CA LYS A 115 14.85 -7.30 -21.81
C LYS A 115 13.59 -7.81 -22.53
N PRO A 116 12.77 -6.92 -23.10
CA PRO A 116 11.52 -7.34 -23.67
C PRO A 116 11.75 -8.17 -24.94
N GLU A 117 10.85 -9.11 -25.18
CA GLU A 117 10.74 -9.80 -26.46
C GLU A 117 10.12 -8.85 -27.48
N VAL A 118 10.69 -8.78 -28.68
CA VAL A 118 10.21 -7.90 -29.76
C VAL A 118 9.76 -8.75 -30.93
N ILE A 119 8.48 -8.69 -31.28
CA ILE A 119 7.85 -9.50 -32.31
C ILE A 119 7.45 -8.60 -33.48
N VAL A 120 8.11 -8.77 -34.61
CA VAL A 120 7.81 -7.99 -35.82
C VAL A 120 6.95 -8.83 -36.77
N LEU A 121 5.69 -8.43 -36.93
CA LEU A 121 4.79 -8.99 -37.95
C LEU A 121 4.82 -8.12 -39.19
N TRP A 122 5.34 -8.65 -40.31
CA TRP A 122 5.47 -7.93 -41.57
C TRP A 122 4.75 -8.64 -42.72
N GLY A 123 4.34 -7.88 -43.74
CA GLY A 123 3.67 -8.40 -44.94
C GLY A 123 2.57 -7.48 -45.48
N PRO A 124 1.98 -7.82 -46.66
CA PRO A 124 0.95 -7.01 -47.32
C PRO A 124 -0.26 -6.70 -46.43
N PRO A 125 -1.03 -5.64 -46.70
CA PRO A 125 -2.30 -5.38 -46.01
C PRO A 125 -3.27 -6.56 -46.19
N GLY A 126 -4.14 -6.79 -45.22
CA GLY A 126 -5.14 -7.88 -45.28
C GLY A 126 -4.64 -9.28 -44.93
N THR A 127 -3.37 -9.45 -44.54
CA THR A 127 -2.81 -10.77 -44.14
C THR A 127 -3.05 -11.15 -42.67
N GLY A 128 -3.87 -10.39 -41.95
CA GLY A 128 -4.24 -10.71 -40.56
C GLY A 128 -3.21 -10.32 -39.49
N LYS A 129 -2.13 -9.59 -39.81
CA LYS A 129 -1.07 -9.20 -38.86
C LYS A 129 -1.60 -8.62 -37.54
N SER A 130 -2.47 -7.61 -37.61
CA SER A 130 -3.02 -6.96 -36.43
C SER A 130 -3.99 -7.85 -35.66
N HIS A 131 -4.62 -8.84 -36.32
CA HIS A 131 -5.41 -9.87 -35.66
C HIS A 131 -4.49 -10.85 -34.90
N THR A 132 -3.42 -11.32 -35.55
CA THR A 132 -2.42 -12.19 -34.93
C THR A 132 -1.76 -11.53 -33.71
N ALA A 133 -1.39 -10.26 -33.79
CA ALA A 133 -0.80 -9.52 -32.67
C ALA A 133 -1.72 -9.50 -31.43
N ARG A 134 -3.02 -9.24 -31.64
CA ARG A 134 -4.02 -9.24 -30.55
C ARG A 134 -4.31 -10.63 -29.99
N ALA A 135 -4.01 -11.69 -30.75
CA ALA A 135 -4.18 -13.08 -30.30
C ALA A 135 -2.99 -13.60 -29.47
N VAL A 136 -1.88 -12.83 -29.35
CA VAL A 136 -0.69 -13.25 -28.59
C VAL A 136 -0.94 -13.24 -27.08
N SER A 137 -1.75 -12.29 -26.59
CA SER A 137 -2.09 -12.14 -25.17
C SER A 137 -3.45 -11.47 -25.04
N ASP A 138 -4.23 -11.83 -24.03
CA ASP A 138 -5.45 -11.12 -23.64
C ASP A 138 -5.16 -9.83 -22.86
N ASP A 139 -3.93 -9.68 -22.35
CA ASP A 139 -3.43 -8.49 -21.66
C ASP A 139 -2.53 -7.67 -22.58
N TYR A 140 -3.16 -6.87 -23.45
CA TYR A 140 -2.46 -6.04 -24.42
C TYR A 140 -2.87 -4.57 -24.39
N TYR A 141 -1.95 -3.71 -24.77
CA TYR A 141 -2.16 -2.29 -24.99
C TYR A 141 -1.79 -1.91 -26.42
N VAL A 142 -2.72 -1.36 -27.19
CA VAL A 142 -2.41 -0.81 -28.52
C VAL A 142 -1.95 0.63 -28.34
N LYS A 143 -0.68 0.90 -28.61
CA LYS A 143 -0.09 2.22 -28.48
C LYS A 143 -0.59 3.13 -29.61
N PRO A 144 -1.34 4.21 -29.33
CA PRO A 144 -1.71 5.17 -30.35
C PRO A 144 -0.49 5.95 -30.85
N ALA A 145 -0.59 6.58 -32.02
CA ALA A 145 0.45 7.48 -32.51
C ALA A 145 0.71 8.65 -31.54
N GLY A 146 1.95 9.14 -31.51
CA GLY A 146 2.35 10.29 -30.68
C GLY A 146 2.91 9.91 -29.30
N PRO A 147 3.12 10.90 -28.41
CA PRO A 147 3.91 10.68 -27.20
C PRO A 147 3.14 9.97 -26.09
N TRP A 148 1.81 10.04 -26.09
CA TRP A 148 0.97 9.64 -24.94
C TRP A 148 0.69 8.13 -24.89
N TRP A 149 0.69 7.60 -23.67
CA TRP A 149 0.41 6.21 -23.31
C TRP A 149 -0.90 6.09 -22.52
N ASP A 150 -1.87 6.97 -22.78
CA ASP A 150 -3.16 6.96 -22.08
C ASP A 150 -3.84 5.59 -22.22
N GLY A 151 -4.31 5.03 -21.11
CA GLY A 151 -4.90 3.69 -21.04
C GLY A 151 -3.88 2.56 -20.83
N TYR A 152 -2.59 2.86 -20.78
CA TYR A 152 -1.58 1.90 -20.34
C TYR A 152 -1.57 1.79 -18.82
N PHE A 153 -1.91 0.60 -18.32
CA PHE A 153 -2.01 0.27 -16.90
C PHE A 153 -0.99 -0.79 -16.47
N GLY A 154 0.03 -1.04 -17.30
CA GLY A 154 1.04 -2.07 -17.04
C GLY A 154 0.82 -3.38 -17.79
N GLN A 155 0.06 -3.35 -18.89
CA GLN A 155 -0.21 -4.53 -19.72
C GLN A 155 1.10 -5.21 -20.17
N GLU A 156 1.07 -6.54 -20.24
CA GLU A 156 2.21 -7.39 -20.61
C GLU A 156 2.68 -7.13 -22.05
N LEU A 157 1.74 -7.03 -22.99
CA LEU A 157 1.99 -6.85 -24.42
C LEU A 157 1.68 -5.42 -24.86
N VAL A 158 2.61 -4.76 -25.54
CA VAL A 158 2.36 -3.47 -26.20
C VAL A 158 2.39 -3.66 -27.70
N ILE A 159 1.30 -3.32 -28.39
CA ILE A 159 1.19 -3.44 -29.84
C ILE A 159 1.39 -2.07 -30.47
N PHE A 160 2.39 -1.96 -31.34
CA PHE A 160 2.55 -0.84 -32.27
C PHE A 160 1.89 -1.19 -33.61
N ASP A 161 0.61 -0.88 -33.75
CA ASP A 161 -0.13 -1.05 -35.01
C ASP A 161 0.21 0.11 -35.97
N ASP A 162 0.29 -0.15 -37.27
CA ASP A 162 0.61 0.87 -38.29
C ASP A 162 1.94 1.63 -38.04
N PHE A 163 3.00 0.89 -37.71
CA PHE A 163 4.33 1.45 -37.47
C PHE A 163 5.01 1.91 -38.79
N TYR A 164 4.94 3.22 -39.07
CA TYR A 164 5.59 3.87 -40.22
C TYR A 164 6.94 4.54 -39.88
N GLY A 165 7.46 4.36 -38.66
CA GLY A 165 8.68 5.01 -38.19
C GLY A 165 8.48 6.50 -37.84
N SER A 166 7.25 6.90 -37.50
CA SER A 166 6.93 8.25 -37.03
C SER A 166 7.47 8.54 -35.62
N GLU A 167 7.73 7.48 -34.86
CA GLU A 167 8.19 7.52 -33.49
C GLU A 167 9.67 7.92 -33.45
N LYS A 168 10.06 8.69 -32.44
CA LYS A 168 11.47 9.07 -32.28
C LYS A 168 12.30 7.82 -32.01
N PHE A 169 13.38 7.66 -32.75
CA PHE A 169 14.29 6.53 -32.59
C PHE A 169 14.81 6.38 -31.14
N CYS A 170 15.09 7.50 -30.46
CA CYS A 170 15.49 7.49 -29.05
C CYS A 170 14.41 6.91 -28.13
N ASP A 171 13.13 7.16 -28.41
CA ASP A 171 12.03 6.64 -27.60
C ASP A 171 11.86 5.14 -27.83
N MET A 172 11.98 4.68 -29.08
CA MET A 172 12.00 3.25 -29.39
C MET A 172 13.14 2.51 -28.67
N LEU A 173 14.37 3.02 -28.75
CA LEU A 173 15.50 2.40 -28.06
C LEU A 173 15.24 2.25 -26.57
N ARG A 174 14.58 3.23 -25.95
CA ARG A 174 14.18 3.17 -24.54
C ARG A 174 13.10 2.12 -24.32
N TRP A 175 12.03 2.13 -25.11
CA TRP A 175 10.90 1.19 -25.00
C TRP A 175 11.29 -0.27 -25.23
N LEU A 176 12.32 -0.53 -26.05
CA LEU A 176 12.81 -1.87 -26.35
C LEU A 176 13.99 -2.30 -25.44
N SER A 177 14.42 -1.47 -24.49
CA SER A 177 15.54 -1.77 -23.59
C SER A 177 15.12 -2.43 -22.28
N GLU A 178 16.06 -3.12 -21.63
CA GLU A 178 15.94 -3.61 -20.24
C GLU A 178 16.00 -2.50 -19.18
N ASN A 179 16.13 -1.23 -19.59
CA ASN A 179 16.17 -0.13 -18.63
C ASN A 179 14.78 0.12 -18.05
N PRO A 180 14.68 0.38 -16.74
CA PRO A 180 13.43 0.78 -16.12
C PRO A 180 13.10 2.20 -16.58
N ILE A 181 12.00 2.35 -17.32
CA ILE A 181 11.59 3.64 -17.86
C ILE A 181 10.14 3.97 -17.49
N LYS A 182 9.87 5.27 -17.49
CA LYS A 182 8.51 5.81 -17.36
C LYS A 182 8.03 6.35 -18.70
N VAL A 183 6.76 6.12 -18.99
CA VAL A 183 6.07 6.62 -20.18
C VAL A 183 5.01 7.65 -19.80
N PRO A 184 4.80 8.70 -20.60
CA PRO A 184 3.89 9.79 -20.26
C PRO A 184 2.43 9.41 -20.49
N ILE A 185 1.61 9.70 -19.49
CA ILE A 185 0.15 9.67 -19.56
C ILE A 185 -0.36 11.09 -19.26
N LYS A 186 -1.59 11.44 -19.65
CA LYS A 186 -2.12 12.78 -19.38
C LYS A 186 -2.10 13.08 -17.89
N GLY A 187 -1.36 14.13 -17.52
CA GLY A 187 -1.23 14.60 -16.14
C GLY A 187 -0.30 13.77 -15.24
N SER A 188 0.38 12.73 -15.75
CA SER A 188 1.29 11.91 -14.94
C SER A 188 2.31 11.12 -15.80
N MET A 189 3.04 10.21 -15.16
CA MET A 189 3.94 9.25 -15.79
C MET A 189 3.69 7.89 -15.16
N THR A 190 3.67 6.83 -15.96
CA THR A 190 3.54 5.44 -15.47
C THR A 190 4.78 4.63 -15.83
N ASP A 191 5.05 3.57 -15.08
CA ASP A 191 6.18 2.66 -15.34
C ASP A 191 5.85 1.76 -16.55
N LEU A 192 6.78 1.61 -17.50
CA LEU A 192 6.63 0.65 -18.60
C LEU A 192 7.02 -0.74 -18.13
N LEU A 193 6.02 -1.58 -17.88
CA LEU A 193 6.18 -2.94 -17.35
C LEU A 193 6.13 -4.03 -18.43
N ALA A 194 5.77 -3.66 -19.66
CA ALA A 194 5.59 -4.57 -20.78
C ALA A 194 6.83 -5.44 -21.01
N THR A 195 6.61 -6.74 -21.16
CA THR A 195 7.65 -7.74 -21.41
C THR A 195 7.69 -8.17 -22.88
N LYS A 196 6.65 -7.84 -23.65
CA LYS A 196 6.54 -8.09 -25.10
C LYS A 196 6.13 -6.81 -25.84
N LEU A 197 6.76 -6.54 -26.98
CA LEU A 197 6.40 -5.45 -27.90
C LEU A 197 6.31 -5.90 -29.35
#